data_AF-A0AAV0UXG2-F1
#
_entry.id   AF-A0AAV0UXG2-F1
#
_cell.length_a   1.000
_cell.length_b   1.000
_cell.length_c   1.000
_cell.angle_alpha   90.00
_cell.angle_beta   90.00
_cell.angle_gamma   90.00
#
_symmetry.space_group_name_H-M   'P 1'
#
loop_
_entity.id
_entity.type
_entity.pdbx_description
1 polymer ?
#
loop_
_entity_poly.entity_id
_entity_poly.type
_entity_poly.pdbx_seq_one_letter_code
_entity_poly.pdbx_strand_id
1 'polypeptide(L)'
;MGARQTLMEMAKSSDSENEYEVLYPGEKATQAILNDSEFYCNFMPNTDTLSESILFCCGSAPVHMALLIAASLVRRFTDARFNWATKTLQSFLEIVCWSSVTYATYLLDGDVLFALEVGTFVGAVMSVCDEVVLRLVRGLARMIRNQSGGGDLPQRLGFDVPKNGKAPTDGQEITLIKNLVFGYLGVVAKRSLWENFHDVKFFALLTACTGVAFVVMAEFFSLLLPTRRVGLTLQLRFTKAGQNWQDHGFRSLFELLCWALSTTYLVYSLEEFWWAFQLGTLVAVGVSLSSGLDHLADIDMSHVEKSEYGYWEDRALDDPFMAEAMAMYENVGE
;
A
#
# COMPACT_ATOMS: atom_id res chain seq x y z
N MET A 1 46.43 -10.55 -6.60
CA MET A 1 46.17 -11.26 -5.33
C MET A 1 45.48 -10.39 -4.28
N GLY A 2 45.73 -9.07 -4.19
CA GLY A 2 45.10 -8.20 -3.17
C GLY A 2 43.60 -7.91 -3.33
N ALA A 3 43.04 -7.87 -4.55
CA ALA A 3 41.62 -7.53 -4.76
C ALA A 3 40.61 -8.61 -4.32
N ARG A 4 41.07 -9.87 -4.20
CA ARG A 4 40.22 -11.01 -3.81
C ARG A 4 40.07 -11.11 -2.29
N GLN A 5 41.02 -10.55 -1.54
CA GLN A 5 41.02 -10.55 -0.08
C GLN A 5 40.14 -9.41 0.47
N THR A 6 40.14 -8.24 -0.16
CA THR A 6 39.25 -7.11 0.20
C THR A 6 37.77 -7.39 -0.06
N LEU A 7 37.44 -8.13 -1.12
CA LEU A 7 36.06 -8.58 -1.37
C LEU A 7 35.57 -9.60 -0.32
N MET A 8 36.48 -10.39 0.24
CA MET A 8 36.15 -11.40 1.26
C MET A 8 35.98 -10.79 2.66
N GLU A 9 36.66 -9.68 2.96
CA GLU A 9 36.45 -8.92 4.20
C GLU A 9 35.18 -8.06 4.17
N MET A 10 34.84 -7.43 3.03
CA MET A 10 33.55 -6.73 2.89
C MET A 10 32.34 -7.67 2.98
N ALA A 11 32.48 -8.93 2.57
CA ALA A 11 31.44 -9.94 2.70
C ALA A 11 31.23 -10.43 4.14
N LYS A 12 32.16 -10.14 5.06
CA LYS A 12 32.10 -10.61 6.45
C LYS A 12 31.54 -9.57 7.43
N SER A 13 31.41 -8.31 7.01
CA SER A 13 30.91 -7.21 7.84
C SER A 13 29.51 -6.72 7.50
N SER A 14 28.77 -7.36 6.58
CA SER A 14 27.35 -7.07 6.40
C SER A 14 26.54 -7.97 7.34
N ASP A 15 26.27 -7.42 8.52
CA ASP A 15 25.38 -7.98 9.52
C ASP A 15 24.09 -8.56 8.92
N SER A 16 23.84 -9.80 9.32
CA SER A 16 22.61 -10.60 9.50
C SER A 16 21.19 -10.15 9.07
N GLU A 17 20.97 -9.08 8.31
CA GLU A 17 19.62 -8.64 7.87
C GLU A 17 19.40 -8.69 6.35
N ASN A 18 20.43 -8.99 5.55
CA ASN A 18 20.36 -9.03 4.08
C ASN A 18 19.97 -10.40 3.49
N GLU A 19 19.35 -11.29 4.27
CA GLU A 19 18.97 -12.63 3.78
C GLU A 19 17.87 -12.61 2.69
N TYR A 20 17.30 -11.42 2.40
CA TYR A 20 16.29 -11.23 1.34
C TYR A 20 16.83 -10.71 0.00
N GLU A 21 18.12 -10.38 -0.13
CA GLU A 21 18.68 -9.87 -1.40
C GLU A 21 19.41 -10.93 -2.25
N VAL A 22 19.54 -12.18 -1.79
CA VAL A 22 20.32 -13.20 -2.49
C VAL A 22 19.44 -14.34 -2.98
N LEU A 23 18.66 -14.09 -4.04
CA LEU A 23 18.08 -15.19 -4.86
C LEU A 23 18.01 -14.89 -6.36
N TYR A 24 18.33 -13.66 -6.78
CA TYR A 24 18.63 -13.34 -8.16
C TYR A 24 19.94 -12.55 -8.19
N PRO A 25 20.95 -12.98 -8.98
CA PRO A 25 22.15 -12.18 -9.14
C PRO A 25 21.72 -10.82 -9.70
N GLY A 26 21.94 -9.77 -8.91
CA GLY A 26 21.48 -8.43 -9.22
C GLY A 26 21.90 -7.98 -10.62
N GLU A 27 21.12 -7.05 -11.16
CA GLU A 27 21.29 -6.30 -12.42
C GLU A 27 22.75 -6.16 -12.90
N LYS A 28 23.70 -5.93 -11.99
CA LYS A 28 25.15 -5.81 -12.25
C LYS A 28 25.84 -7.09 -12.76
N ALA A 29 25.45 -8.28 -12.27
CA ALA A 29 26.05 -9.55 -12.70
C ALA A 29 25.54 -9.97 -14.08
N THR A 30 24.25 -9.76 -14.35
CA THR A 30 23.65 -9.98 -15.67
C THR A 30 24.23 -9.01 -16.70
N GLN A 31 24.44 -7.75 -16.32
CA GLN A 31 25.06 -6.73 -17.18
C GLN A 31 26.54 -7.02 -17.45
N ALA A 32 27.27 -7.61 -16.49
CA ALA A 32 28.64 -8.06 -16.70
C ALA A 32 28.72 -9.23 -17.72
N ILE A 33 27.76 -10.16 -17.69
CA ILE A 33 27.68 -11.27 -18.65
C ILE A 33 27.28 -10.78 -20.06
N LEU A 34 26.38 -9.79 -20.14
CA LEU A 34 25.95 -9.21 -21.41
C LEU A 34 27.04 -8.37 -22.08
N ASN A 35 27.84 -7.65 -21.29
CA ASN A 35 28.97 -6.86 -21.79
C ASN A 35 30.15 -7.73 -22.27
N ASP A 36 30.22 -8.98 -21.83
CA ASP A 36 31.26 -9.95 -22.24
C ASP A 36 30.86 -10.73 -23.51
N SER A 37 29.64 -10.52 -24.02
CA SER A 37 29.12 -11.20 -25.22
C SER A 37 29.42 -10.41 -26.50
N GLU A 38 30.30 -10.97 -27.33
CA GLU A 38 30.68 -10.41 -28.64
C GLU A 38 29.49 -10.28 -29.61
N PHE A 39 28.46 -11.12 -29.44
CA PHE A 39 27.19 -11.01 -30.19
C PHE A 39 26.40 -9.77 -29.77
N TYR A 40 26.34 -9.48 -28.47
CA TYR A 40 25.56 -8.37 -27.93
C TYR A 40 26.15 -7.02 -28.33
N CYS A 41 27.48 -6.88 -28.23
CA CYS A 41 28.20 -5.67 -28.63
C CYS A 41 28.10 -5.39 -30.14
N ASN A 42 28.06 -6.43 -30.99
CA ASN A 42 28.01 -6.26 -32.45
C ASN A 42 26.61 -5.92 -32.98
N PHE A 43 25.54 -6.47 -32.38
CA PHE A 43 24.18 -6.26 -32.88
C PHE A 43 23.39 -5.17 -32.14
N MET A 44 23.81 -4.78 -30.94
CA MET A 44 23.15 -3.73 -30.12
C MET A 44 24.17 -2.75 -29.50
N PRO A 45 24.87 -1.96 -30.33
CA PRO A 45 25.97 -1.10 -29.87
C PRO A 45 25.51 0.19 -29.15
N ASN A 46 24.22 0.53 -29.18
CA ASN A 46 23.64 1.65 -28.44
C ASN A 46 22.17 1.36 -28.14
N THR A 47 21.86 1.01 -26.90
CA THR A 47 20.51 0.74 -26.47
C THR A 47 19.78 2.05 -26.16
N ASP A 48 18.93 2.51 -27.09
CA ASP A 48 17.83 3.39 -26.72
C ASP A 48 16.99 2.68 -25.64
N THR A 49 16.49 3.40 -24.64
CA THR A 49 15.68 2.88 -23.52
C THR A 49 14.53 1.96 -23.94
N LEU A 50 14.04 2.14 -25.17
CA LEU A 50 13.01 1.32 -25.80
C LEU A 50 13.51 -0.08 -26.20
N SER A 51 14.75 -0.20 -26.69
CA SER A 51 15.37 -1.46 -27.09
C SER A 51 15.74 -2.35 -25.90
N GLU A 52 16.23 -1.75 -24.80
CA GLU A 52 16.44 -2.44 -23.51
C GLU A 52 15.12 -2.94 -22.92
N SER A 53 14.06 -2.14 -23.01
CA SER A 53 12.72 -2.53 -22.57
C SER A 53 12.15 -3.70 -23.39
N ILE A 54 12.38 -3.70 -24.71
CA ILE A 54 11.96 -4.79 -25.60
C ILE A 54 12.78 -6.05 -25.34
N LEU A 55 14.09 -5.95 -25.07
CA LEU A 55 14.92 -7.10 -24.70
C LEU A 55 14.56 -7.73 -23.37
N PHE A 56 14.25 -6.90 -22.37
CA PHE A 56 13.73 -7.36 -21.09
C PHE A 56 12.41 -8.14 -21.28
N CYS A 57 11.55 -7.64 -22.17
CA CYS A 57 10.27 -8.25 -22.51
C CYS A 57 10.43 -9.56 -23.32
N CYS A 58 11.36 -9.61 -24.29
CA CYS A 58 11.54 -10.73 -25.21
C CYS A 58 12.50 -11.82 -24.70
N GLY A 59 13.43 -11.51 -23.80
CA GLY A 59 14.51 -12.42 -23.43
C GLY A 59 14.23 -13.31 -22.22
N SER A 60 13.37 -12.88 -21.28
CA SER A 60 13.25 -13.62 -20.01
C SER A 60 12.07 -13.28 -19.11
N ALA A 61 11.19 -12.33 -19.49
CA ALA A 61 10.06 -11.91 -18.67
C ALA A 61 9.13 -13.08 -18.26
N PRO A 62 8.64 -13.96 -19.17
CA PRO A 62 7.75 -15.04 -18.75
C PRO A 62 8.43 -16.09 -17.87
N VAL A 63 9.73 -16.36 -18.06
CA VAL A 63 10.49 -17.31 -17.24
C VAL A 63 10.77 -16.75 -15.85
N HIS A 64 11.19 -15.49 -15.76
CA HIS A 64 11.34 -14.80 -14.48
C HIS A 64 10.00 -14.65 -13.77
N MET A 65 8.95 -14.25 -14.46
CA MET A 65 7.61 -14.16 -13.88
C MET A 65 7.12 -15.53 -13.41
N ALA A 66 7.32 -16.61 -14.18
CA ALA A 66 6.93 -17.96 -13.77
C ALA A 66 7.66 -18.42 -12.50
N LEU A 67 8.98 -18.20 -12.41
CA LEU A 67 9.77 -18.51 -11.21
C LEU A 67 9.33 -17.66 -10.01
N LEU A 68 9.04 -16.37 -10.22
CA LEU A 68 8.55 -15.49 -9.18
C LEU A 68 7.15 -15.87 -8.69
N ILE A 69 6.27 -16.28 -9.61
CA ILE A 69 4.92 -16.78 -9.32
C ILE A 69 5.03 -18.07 -8.49
N ALA A 70 5.85 -19.02 -8.94
CA ALA A 70 6.07 -20.28 -8.22
C ALA A 70 6.65 -20.04 -6.82
N ALA A 71 7.70 -19.21 -6.71
CA ALA A 71 8.28 -18.85 -5.42
C ALA A 71 7.28 -18.13 -4.50
N SER A 72 6.46 -17.23 -5.04
CA SER A 72 5.43 -16.55 -4.26
C SER A 72 4.35 -17.51 -3.75
N LEU A 73 3.93 -18.47 -4.58
CA LEU A 73 2.94 -19.48 -4.20
C LEU A 73 3.50 -20.42 -3.14
N VAL A 74 4.72 -20.94 -3.35
CA VAL A 74 5.38 -21.81 -2.36
C VAL A 74 5.49 -21.10 -1.02
N ARG A 75 5.99 -19.86 -1.02
CA ARG A 75 6.09 -19.04 0.20
C ARG A 75 4.74 -18.77 0.86
N ARG A 76 3.68 -18.60 0.06
CA ARG A 76 2.31 -18.42 0.56
C ARG A 76 1.81 -19.64 1.34
N PHE A 77 2.13 -20.84 0.85
CA PHE A 77 1.73 -22.10 1.50
C PHE A 77 2.67 -22.54 2.64
N THR A 78 3.98 -22.34 2.52
CA THR A 78 4.96 -22.79 3.53
C THR A 78 5.01 -21.87 4.75
N ASP A 79 4.95 -20.56 4.53
CA ASP A 79 5.22 -19.56 5.57
C ASP A 79 3.93 -18.86 6.05
N ALA A 80 2.84 -19.63 6.20
CA ALA A 80 1.53 -19.07 6.54
C ALA A 80 1.59 -18.15 7.77
N ARG A 81 2.25 -18.58 8.86
CA ARG A 81 2.38 -17.77 10.09
C ARG A 81 3.05 -16.41 9.84
N PHE A 82 4.10 -16.39 9.03
CA PHE A 82 4.82 -15.16 8.68
C PHE A 82 3.96 -14.25 7.79
N ASN A 83 3.23 -14.84 6.85
CA ASN A 83 2.32 -14.10 5.97
C ASN A 83 1.15 -13.48 6.75
N TRP A 84 0.62 -14.18 7.76
CA TRP A 84 -0.40 -13.63 8.65
C TRP A 84 0.12 -12.49 9.53
N ALA A 85 1.39 -12.55 9.95
CA ALA A 85 2.01 -11.49 10.73
C ALA A 85 2.35 -10.25 9.90
N THR A 86 2.81 -10.44 8.65
CA THR A 86 3.33 -9.34 7.80
C THR A 86 2.31 -8.79 6.80
N LYS A 87 1.42 -9.65 6.29
CA LYS A 87 0.44 -9.35 5.22
C LYS A 87 -0.95 -9.83 5.64
N THR A 88 -1.41 -9.42 6.83
CA THR A 88 -2.66 -9.89 7.44
C THR A 88 -3.89 -9.63 6.54
N LEU A 89 -4.08 -8.39 6.07
CA LEU A 89 -5.21 -8.03 5.19
C LEU A 89 -5.23 -8.87 3.91
N GLN A 90 -4.07 -9.01 3.27
CA GLN A 90 -3.93 -9.78 2.04
C GLN A 90 -4.33 -11.24 2.28
N SER A 91 -3.75 -11.87 3.32
CA SER A 91 -4.04 -13.25 3.68
C SER A 91 -5.51 -13.47 4.07
N PHE A 92 -6.13 -12.49 4.72
CA PHE A 92 -7.56 -12.50 5.03
C PHE A 92 -8.41 -12.45 3.77
N LEU A 93 -8.14 -11.52 2.84
CA LEU A 93 -8.88 -11.39 1.59
C LEU A 93 -8.70 -12.60 0.67
N GLU A 94 -7.51 -13.23 0.67
CA GLU A 94 -7.21 -14.50 0.00
C GLU A 94 -8.11 -15.62 0.54
N ILE A 95 -8.18 -15.82 1.87
CA ILE A 95 -9.07 -16.84 2.47
C ILE A 95 -10.53 -16.55 2.16
N VAL A 96 -10.98 -15.30 2.33
CA VAL A 96 -12.38 -14.96 2.07
C VAL A 96 -12.72 -15.18 0.60
N CYS A 97 -11.79 -14.92 -0.33
CA CYS A 97 -11.97 -15.15 -1.76
C CYS A 97 -12.08 -16.66 -2.05
N TRP A 98 -11.15 -17.44 -1.51
CA TRP A 98 -11.17 -18.90 -1.62
C TRP A 98 -12.48 -19.47 -1.07
N SER A 99 -12.90 -19.08 0.13
CA SER A 99 -14.13 -19.57 0.75
C SER A 99 -15.37 -19.12 0.00
N SER A 100 -15.43 -17.87 -0.48
CA SER A 100 -16.61 -17.37 -1.18
C SER A 100 -16.81 -18.06 -2.53
N VAL A 101 -15.72 -18.28 -3.29
CA VAL A 101 -15.78 -18.95 -4.58
C VAL A 101 -16.06 -20.44 -4.42
N THR A 102 -15.44 -21.10 -3.43
CA THR A 102 -15.73 -22.51 -3.11
C THR A 102 -17.21 -22.68 -2.75
N TYR A 103 -17.74 -21.81 -1.87
CA TYR A 103 -19.13 -21.86 -1.46
C TYR A 103 -20.09 -21.58 -2.62
N ALA A 104 -19.82 -20.55 -3.43
CA ALA A 104 -20.59 -20.22 -4.61
C ALA A 104 -20.65 -21.37 -5.64
N THR A 105 -19.50 -22.00 -5.91
CA THR A 105 -19.40 -23.12 -6.85
C THR A 105 -20.15 -24.34 -6.31
N TYR A 106 -20.02 -24.63 -5.01
CA TYR A 106 -20.75 -25.72 -4.38
C TYR A 106 -22.28 -25.52 -4.43
N LEU A 107 -22.75 -24.29 -4.23
CA LEU A 107 -24.19 -23.99 -4.30
C LEU A 107 -24.79 -24.23 -5.68
N LEU A 108 -24.01 -24.07 -6.75
CA LEU A 108 -24.49 -24.19 -8.13
C LEU A 108 -24.33 -25.61 -8.68
N ASP A 109 -23.19 -26.24 -8.44
CA ASP A 109 -22.87 -27.55 -9.03
C ASP A 109 -23.15 -28.73 -8.08
N GLY A 110 -23.23 -28.50 -6.77
CA GLY A 110 -23.50 -29.52 -5.75
C GLY A 110 -22.33 -30.50 -5.49
N ASP A 111 -21.23 -30.40 -6.25
CA ASP A 111 -20.04 -31.23 -6.08
C ASP A 111 -18.97 -30.50 -5.24
N VAL A 112 -18.64 -31.07 -4.09
CA VAL A 112 -17.66 -30.54 -3.14
C VAL A 112 -16.24 -30.57 -3.73
N LEU A 113 -15.88 -31.62 -4.48
CA LEU A 113 -14.53 -31.78 -5.01
C LEU A 113 -14.27 -30.75 -6.11
N PHE A 114 -15.22 -30.61 -7.03
CA PHE A 114 -15.15 -29.60 -8.08
C PHE A 114 -15.11 -28.18 -7.50
N ALA A 115 -15.97 -27.90 -6.52
CA ALA A 115 -15.99 -26.59 -5.86
C ALA A 115 -14.66 -26.25 -5.17
N LEU A 116 -14.03 -27.24 -4.52
CA LEU A 116 -12.74 -27.06 -3.87
C LEU A 116 -11.60 -26.86 -4.87
N GLU A 117 -11.63 -27.56 -6.00
CA GLU A 117 -10.66 -27.37 -7.10
C GLU A 117 -10.74 -25.95 -7.67
N VAL A 118 -11.95 -25.51 -8.05
CA VAL A 118 -12.20 -24.16 -8.58
C VAL A 118 -11.81 -23.09 -7.57
N GLY A 119 -12.24 -23.25 -6.31
CA GLY A 119 -11.90 -22.33 -5.23
C GLY A 119 -10.39 -22.22 -5.02
N THR A 120 -9.68 -23.34 -5.00
CA THR A 120 -8.22 -23.39 -4.84
C THR A 120 -7.50 -22.72 -6.01
N PHE A 121 -7.95 -22.97 -7.24
CA PHE A 121 -7.40 -22.32 -8.43
C PHE A 121 -7.58 -20.80 -8.37
N VAL A 122 -8.77 -20.31 -8.04
CA VAL A 122 -9.05 -18.88 -7.96
C VAL A 122 -8.31 -18.21 -6.79
N GLY A 123 -8.23 -18.88 -5.64
CA GLY A 123 -7.45 -18.40 -4.49
C GLY A 123 -5.95 -18.29 -4.80
N ALA A 124 -5.40 -19.25 -5.55
CA ALA A 124 -4.01 -19.19 -6.02
C ALA A 124 -3.79 -18.04 -7.00
N VAL A 125 -4.70 -17.86 -7.97
CA VAL A 125 -4.65 -16.73 -8.92
C VAL A 125 -4.70 -15.38 -8.19
N MET A 126 -5.60 -15.23 -7.23
CA MET A 126 -5.69 -14.03 -6.39
C MET A 126 -4.38 -13.74 -5.65
N SER A 127 -3.80 -14.77 -5.01
CA SER A 127 -2.52 -14.64 -4.26
C SER A 127 -1.36 -14.19 -5.16
N VAL A 128 -1.33 -14.68 -6.41
CA VAL A 128 -0.34 -14.30 -7.41
C VAL A 128 -0.58 -12.89 -7.92
N CYS A 129 -1.82 -12.56 -8.28
CA CYS A 129 -2.19 -11.24 -8.77
C CYS A 129 -1.85 -10.15 -7.77
N ASP A 130 -2.11 -10.36 -6.48
CA ASP A 130 -1.73 -9.41 -5.44
C ASP A 130 -0.23 -9.14 -5.41
N GLU A 131 0.58 -10.19 -5.44
CA GLU A 131 2.04 -10.05 -5.37
C GLU A 131 2.60 -9.37 -6.63
N VAL A 132 2.08 -9.72 -7.81
CA VAL A 132 2.47 -9.08 -9.08
C VAL A 132 2.06 -7.62 -9.10
N VAL A 133 0.80 -7.31 -8.76
CA VAL A 133 0.29 -5.93 -8.77
C VAL A 133 1.00 -5.07 -7.74
N LEU A 134 1.22 -5.56 -6.52
CA LEU A 134 1.99 -4.83 -5.50
C LEU A 134 3.43 -4.55 -5.97
N ARG A 135 4.08 -5.50 -6.65
CA ARG A 135 5.41 -5.29 -7.22
C ARG A 135 5.42 -4.27 -8.35
N LEU A 136 4.40 -4.30 -9.22
CA LEU A 136 4.23 -3.31 -10.28
C LEU A 136 4.01 -1.92 -9.69
N VAL A 137 3.11 -1.77 -8.71
CA VAL A 137 2.85 -0.51 -8.02
C VAL A 137 4.13 0.01 -7.34
N ARG A 138 4.88 -0.84 -6.64
CA ARG A 138 6.18 -0.46 -6.04
C ARG A 138 7.24 -0.14 -7.10
N GLY A 139 7.21 -0.81 -8.26
CA GLY A 139 8.09 -0.53 -9.39
C GLY A 139 7.81 0.85 -9.99
N LEU A 140 6.55 1.15 -10.24
CA LEU A 140 6.09 2.46 -10.71
C LEU A 140 6.42 3.56 -9.70
N ALA A 141 6.19 3.33 -8.40
CA ALA A 141 6.56 4.28 -7.35
C ALA A 141 8.08 4.57 -7.34
N ARG A 142 8.92 3.54 -7.55
CA ARG A 142 10.38 3.71 -7.67
C ARG A 142 10.77 4.48 -8.94
N MET A 143 10.12 4.20 -10.07
CA MET A 143 10.37 4.94 -11.31
C MET A 143 10.02 6.41 -11.17
N ILE A 144 8.85 6.72 -10.60
CA ILE A 144 8.42 8.11 -10.35
C ILE A 144 9.43 8.82 -9.44
N ARG A 145 9.93 8.13 -8.40
CA ARG A 145 10.94 8.68 -7.49
C ARG A 145 12.29 8.96 -8.17
N ASN A 146 12.70 8.10 -9.10
CA ASN A 146 14.00 8.23 -9.78
C ASN A 146 14.02 9.31 -10.87
N GLN A 147 12.88 9.93 -11.21
CA GLN A 147 12.86 11.11 -12.09
C GLN A 147 13.36 12.35 -11.34
N SER A 148 14.10 13.22 -12.05
CA SER A 148 14.61 14.49 -11.49
C SER A 148 13.45 15.38 -11.03
N GLY A 149 13.33 15.63 -9.72
CA GLY A 149 12.22 16.36 -9.09
C GLY A 149 11.01 15.48 -8.69
N GLY A 150 11.05 14.18 -8.96
CA GLY A 150 9.99 13.22 -8.65
C GLY A 150 9.89 12.81 -7.18
N GLY A 151 10.90 13.10 -6.36
CA GLY A 151 10.85 12.91 -4.90
C GLY A 151 9.94 13.92 -4.17
N ASP A 152 9.82 15.13 -4.72
CA ASP A 152 9.07 16.23 -4.10
C ASP A 152 7.57 16.16 -4.41
N LEU A 153 7.20 15.52 -5.52
CA LEU A 153 5.82 15.45 -6.00
C LEU A 153 4.92 14.57 -5.10
N PRO A 154 5.35 13.37 -4.65
CA PRO A 154 4.64 12.59 -3.64
C PRO A 154 4.51 13.32 -2.31
N GLN A 155 5.56 14.02 -1.87
CA GLN A 155 5.49 14.80 -0.64
C GLN A 155 4.52 15.98 -0.76
N ARG A 156 4.48 16.66 -1.90
CA ARG A 156 3.49 17.73 -2.19
C ARG A 156 2.06 17.22 -2.22
N LEU A 157 1.85 15.98 -2.68
CA LEU A 157 0.54 15.31 -2.65
C LEU A 157 0.20 14.74 -1.26
N GLY A 158 1.07 14.89 -0.27
CA GLY A 158 0.86 14.42 1.09
C GLY A 158 1.12 12.93 1.27
N PHE A 159 1.96 12.30 0.45
CA PHE A 159 2.45 10.95 0.71
C PHE A 159 3.66 10.98 1.64
N ASP A 160 3.62 10.15 2.68
CA ASP A 160 4.78 9.88 3.53
C ASP A 160 5.65 8.82 2.83
N VAL A 161 6.55 9.29 1.96
CA VAL A 161 7.53 8.43 1.30
C VAL A 161 8.84 8.48 2.11
N PRO A 162 9.15 7.43 2.89
CA PRO A 162 10.36 7.41 3.70
C PRO A 162 11.61 7.43 2.81
N LYS A 163 12.55 8.32 3.12
CA LYS A 163 13.80 8.55 2.37
C LYS A 163 14.65 7.27 2.19
N ASN A 164 14.49 6.28 3.08
CA ASN A 164 15.31 5.05 3.09
C ASN A 164 14.60 3.79 2.54
N GLY A 165 13.44 3.89 1.91
CA GLY A 165 12.74 2.73 1.31
C GLY A 165 12.18 1.70 2.32
N LYS A 166 12.48 1.83 3.61
CA LYS A 166 11.72 1.20 4.70
C LYS A 166 10.39 1.93 4.81
N ALA A 167 9.27 1.28 4.44
CA ALA A 167 7.93 1.81 4.67
C ALA A 167 7.82 2.40 6.09
N PRO A 168 7.16 3.55 6.32
CA PRO A 168 7.21 4.27 7.60
C PRO A 168 6.31 3.62 8.67
N THR A 169 6.14 2.31 8.59
CA THR A 169 5.28 1.51 9.46
C THR A 169 6.13 0.44 10.13
N ASP A 170 6.83 0.84 11.18
CA ASP A 170 7.08 -0.05 12.31
C ASP A 170 5.89 -0.04 13.30
N GLY A 171 4.82 0.71 12.99
CA GLY A 171 3.63 0.79 13.82
C GLY A 171 2.62 -0.31 13.51
N GLN A 172 2.53 -1.32 14.37
CA GLN A 172 1.34 -2.21 14.49
C GLN A 172 0.01 -1.42 14.56
N GLU A 173 0.08 -0.12 14.87
CA GLU A 173 -1.03 0.80 15.08
C GLU A 173 -1.80 1.25 13.84
N ILE A 174 -1.35 1.03 12.60
CA ILE A 174 -2.18 1.31 11.39
C ILE A 174 -2.76 0.02 10.83
N THR A 175 -2.07 -1.09 11.06
CA THR A 175 -2.41 -2.40 10.52
C THR A 175 -3.79 -2.86 11.00
N LEU A 176 -4.18 -2.54 12.24
CA LEU A 176 -5.42 -3.04 12.82
C LEU A 176 -6.66 -2.40 12.17
N ILE A 177 -6.73 -1.07 12.10
CA ILE A 177 -7.85 -0.36 11.46
C ILE A 177 -7.89 -0.63 9.95
N LYS A 178 -6.73 -0.70 9.29
CA LYS A 178 -6.61 -1.08 7.88
C LYS A 178 -7.22 -2.45 7.63
N ASN A 179 -6.84 -3.45 8.42
CA ASN A 179 -7.33 -4.81 8.29
C ASN A 179 -8.85 -4.87 8.54
N LEU A 180 -9.35 -4.15 9.55
CA LEU A 180 -10.76 -4.19 9.92
C LEU A 180 -11.65 -3.54 8.85
N VAL A 181 -11.30 -2.33 8.39
CA VAL A 181 -12.10 -1.58 7.40
C VAL A 181 -12.07 -2.28 6.05
N PHE A 182 -10.89 -2.56 5.51
CA PHE A 182 -10.79 -3.18 4.18
C PHE A 182 -11.16 -4.67 4.19
N GLY A 183 -10.97 -5.36 5.31
CA GLY A 183 -11.48 -6.71 5.49
C GLY A 183 -13.00 -6.75 5.48
N TYR A 184 -13.66 -5.85 6.22
CA TYR A 184 -15.12 -5.72 6.22
C TYR A 184 -15.67 -5.34 4.84
N LEU A 185 -15.10 -4.30 4.20
CA LEU A 185 -15.48 -3.90 2.84
C LEU A 185 -15.28 -5.03 1.84
N GLY A 186 -14.21 -5.82 1.98
CA GLY A 186 -13.96 -7.01 1.17
C GLY A 186 -15.06 -8.06 1.30
N VAL A 187 -15.56 -8.31 2.51
CA VAL A 187 -16.68 -9.27 2.74
C VAL A 187 -17.99 -8.72 2.17
N VAL A 188 -18.31 -7.44 2.45
CA VAL A 188 -19.54 -6.80 1.96
C VAL A 188 -19.58 -6.74 0.43
N ALA A 189 -18.46 -6.37 -0.20
CA ALA A 189 -18.36 -6.32 -1.65
C ALA A 189 -18.58 -7.71 -2.27
N LYS A 190 -18.00 -8.77 -1.69
CA LYS A 190 -18.19 -10.15 -2.18
C LYS A 190 -19.62 -10.62 -2.02
N ARG A 191 -20.28 -10.27 -0.91
CA ARG A 191 -21.71 -10.54 -0.73
C ARG A 191 -22.55 -9.84 -1.81
N SER A 192 -22.30 -8.55 -2.03
CA SER A 192 -22.99 -7.78 -3.06
C SER A 192 -22.74 -8.32 -4.46
N LEU A 193 -21.52 -8.77 -4.76
CA LEU A 193 -21.18 -9.42 -6.03
C LEU A 193 -21.97 -10.72 -6.22
N TRP A 194 -22.14 -11.53 -5.18
CA TRP A 194 -22.90 -12.77 -5.26
C TRP A 194 -24.39 -12.51 -5.50
N GLU A 195 -24.97 -11.52 -4.81
CA GLU A 195 -26.38 -11.14 -4.98
C GLU A 195 -26.69 -10.63 -6.39
N ASN A 196 -25.71 -10.02 -7.08
CA ASN A 196 -25.88 -9.47 -8.42
C ASN A 196 -25.46 -10.43 -9.55
N PHE A 197 -24.42 -11.24 -9.33
CA PHE A 197 -23.82 -12.10 -10.36
C PHE A 197 -23.90 -13.57 -9.93
N HIS A 198 -24.87 -14.29 -10.51
CA HIS A 198 -25.11 -15.71 -10.26
C HIS A 198 -24.29 -16.65 -11.18
N ASP A 199 -23.32 -16.11 -11.93
CA ASP A 199 -22.39 -16.91 -12.74
C ASP A 199 -21.03 -17.01 -12.02
N VAL A 200 -20.60 -18.24 -11.74
CA VAL A 200 -19.35 -18.57 -11.05
C VAL A 200 -18.14 -17.90 -11.71
N LYS A 201 -18.09 -17.83 -13.04
CA LYS A 201 -16.92 -17.33 -13.76
C LYS A 201 -16.73 -15.83 -13.54
N PHE A 202 -17.81 -15.06 -13.70
CA PHE A 202 -17.81 -13.63 -13.46
C PHE A 202 -17.64 -13.32 -11.96
N PHE A 203 -18.30 -14.08 -11.09
CA PHE A 203 -18.15 -13.95 -9.65
C PHE A 203 -16.71 -14.19 -9.19
N ALA A 204 -16.06 -15.25 -9.66
CA ALA A 204 -14.68 -15.59 -9.33
C ALA A 204 -13.71 -14.49 -9.79
N LEU A 205 -13.84 -14.03 -11.04
CA LEU A 205 -12.98 -12.98 -11.59
C LEU A 205 -13.15 -11.65 -10.84
N LEU A 206 -14.40 -11.20 -10.63
CA LEU A 206 -14.69 -9.96 -9.92
C LEU A 206 -14.26 -10.02 -8.45
N THR A 207 -14.45 -11.17 -7.79
CA THR A 207 -14.00 -11.40 -6.42
C THR A 207 -12.49 -11.27 -6.30
N ALA A 208 -11.73 -11.85 -7.23
CA ALA A 208 -10.27 -11.72 -7.27
C ALA A 208 -9.86 -10.27 -7.54
N CYS A 209 -10.38 -9.63 -8.59
CA CYS A 209 -10.07 -8.23 -8.90
C CYS A 209 -10.39 -7.27 -7.74
N THR A 210 -11.52 -7.50 -7.04
CA THR A 210 -11.94 -6.69 -5.90
C THR A 210 -11.02 -6.88 -4.70
N GLY A 211 -10.58 -8.11 -4.44
CA GLY A 211 -9.57 -8.39 -3.43
C GLY A 211 -8.27 -7.62 -3.70
N VAL A 212 -7.77 -7.68 -4.94
CA VAL A 212 -6.53 -6.99 -5.32
C VAL A 212 -6.68 -5.49 -5.19
N ALA A 213 -7.79 -4.94 -5.69
CA ALA A 213 -8.09 -3.53 -5.58
C ALA A 213 -8.09 -3.06 -4.12
N PHE A 214 -8.71 -3.81 -3.20
CA PHE A 214 -8.71 -3.43 -1.78
C PHE A 214 -7.34 -3.52 -1.12
N VAL A 215 -6.51 -4.50 -1.45
CA VAL A 215 -5.13 -4.57 -0.94
C VAL A 215 -4.33 -3.37 -1.42
N VAL A 216 -4.40 -3.04 -2.71
CA VAL A 216 -3.69 -1.87 -3.28
C VAL A 216 -4.19 -0.56 -2.68
N MET A 217 -5.51 -0.40 -2.57
CA MET A 217 -6.12 0.80 -1.97
C MET A 217 -5.75 0.94 -0.49
N ALA A 218 -5.67 -0.16 0.25
CA ALA A 218 -5.26 -0.16 1.65
C ALA A 218 -3.81 0.28 1.84
N GLU A 219 -2.91 -0.22 1.00
CA GLU A 219 -1.50 0.22 0.99
C GLU A 219 -1.40 1.70 0.57
N PHE A 220 -2.17 2.11 -0.45
CA PHE A 220 -2.20 3.49 -0.90
C PHE A 220 -2.70 4.48 0.16
N PHE A 221 -3.80 4.18 0.85
CA PHE A 221 -4.29 5.02 1.96
C PHE A 221 -3.39 5.00 3.18
N SER A 222 -2.59 3.95 3.37
CA SER A 222 -1.58 3.91 4.44
C SER A 222 -0.40 4.84 4.16
N LEU A 223 -0.09 5.07 2.88
CA LEU A 223 0.97 5.98 2.46
C LEU A 223 0.52 7.45 2.46
N LEU A 224 -0.77 7.71 2.28
CA LEU A 224 -1.33 9.05 2.25
C LEU A 224 -1.46 9.60 3.70
N LEU A 225 -0.74 10.69 4.00
CA LEU A 225 -0.68 11.34 5.31
C LEU A 225 -2.06 11.69 5.91
N PRO A 226 -2.99 12.35 5.19
CA PRO A 226 -4.28 12.71 5.77
C PRO A 226 -5.10 11.48 6.15
N THR A 227 -5.16 10.46 5.30
CA THR A 227 -5.88 9.21 5.61
C THR A 227 -5.22 8.42 6.72
N ARG A 228 -3.89 8.43 6.79
CA ARG A 228 -3.13 7.81 7.89
C ARG A 228 -3.42 8.49 9.22
N ARG A 229 -3.44 9.83 9.27
CA ARG A 229 -3.80 10.58 10.49
C ARG A 229 -5.20 10.24 10.97
N VAL A 230 -6.16 10.19 10.05
CA VAL A 230 -7.55 9.78 10.32
C VAL A 230 -7.58 8.36 10.87
N GLY A 231 -6.90 7.41 10.23
CA GLY A 231 -6.85 6.01 10.64
C GLY A 231 -6.26 5.82 12.04
N LEU A 232 -5.13 6.46 12.32
CA LEU A 232 -4.48 6.41 13.64
C LEU A 232 -5.35 7.02 14.73
N THR A 233 -5.95 8.19 14.46
CA THR A 233 -6.87 8.83 15.41
C THR A 233 -8.02 7.89 15.75
N LEU A 234 -8.70 7.34 14.73
CA LEU A 234 -9.80 6.40 14.95
C LEU A 234 -9.35 5.15 15.72
N GLN A 235 -8.21 4.57 15.35
CA GLN A 235 -7.69 3.40 16.05
C GLN A 235 -7.38 3.69 17.52
N LEU A 236 -6.79 4.83 17.85
CA LEU A 236 -6.52 5.24 19.23
C LEU A 236 -7.82 5.41 20.02
N ARG A 237 -8.85 6.00 19.42
CA ARG A 237 -10.17 6.18 20.07
C ARG A 237 -10.82 4.84 20.43
N PHE A 238 -10.68 3.82 19.58
CA PHE A 238 -11.22 2.48 19.86
C PHE A 238 -10.34 1.64 20.80
N THR A 239 -9.03 1.63 20.60
CA THR A 239 -8.11 0.75 21.35
C THR A 239 -7.81 1.27 22.76
N LYS A 240 -7.77 2.59 22.95
CA LYS A 240 -7.47 3.25 24.24
C LYS A 240 -8.69 4.00 24.79
N ALA A 241 -9.89 3.44 24.59
CA ALA A 241 -11.14 4.07 25.01
C ALA A 241 -11.16 4.47 26.50
N GLY A 242 -10.58 3.64 27.38
CA GLY A 242 -10.51 3.93 28.82
C GLY A 242 -9.66 5.14 29.19
N GLN A 243 -8.50 5.31 28.53
CA GLN A 243 -7.65 6.49 28.73
C GLN A 243 -8.31 7.74 28.14
N ASN A 244 -8.89 7.62 26.94
CA ASN A 244 -9.59 8.71 26.29
C ASN A 244 -10.78 9.23 27.13
N TRP A 245 -11.47 8.35 27.85
CA TRP A 245 -12.57 8.75 28.75
C TRP A 245 -12.07 9.49 30.01
N GLN A 246 -10.87 9.18 30.49
CA GLN A 246 -10.25 9.88 31.62
C GLN A 246 -9.74 11.27 31.22
N ASP A 247 -9.09 11.37 30.06
CA ASP A 247 -8.48 12.62 29.59
C ASP A 247 -9.51 13.57 28.95
N HIS A 248 -10.52 13.02 28.26
CA HIS A 248 -11.49 13.78 27.46
C HIS A 248 -12.94 13.30 27.64
N GLY A 249 -13.36 13.06 28.89
CA GLY A 249 -14.67 12.49 29.21
C GLY A 249 -15.88 13.21 28.59
N PHE A 250 -15.92 14.55 28.59
CA PHE A 250 -17.05 15.30 27.99
C PHE A 250 -17.13 15.15 26.47
N ARG A 251 -15.99 15.11 25.78
CA ARG A 251 -15.91 14.91 24.33
C ARG A 251 -16.38 13.50 23.97
N SER A 252 -15.85 12.47 24.64
CA SER A 252 -16.26 11.09 24.40
C SER A 252 -17.72 10.83 24.74
N LEU A 253 -18.26 11.52 25.75
CA LEU A 253 -19.70 11.49 26.05
C LEU A 253 -20.52 12.10 24.91
N PHE A 254 -20.10 13.21 24.33
CA PHE A 254 -20.78 13.82 23.18
C PHE A 254 -20.72 12.93 21.92
N GLU A 255 -19.55 12.35 21.64
CA GLU A 255 -19.37 11.38 20.54
C GLU A 255 -20.31 10.17 20.70
N LEU A 256 -20.40 9.62 21.92
CA LEU A 256 -21.27 8.49 22.23
C LEU A 256 -22.76 8.85 22.19
N LEU A 257 -23.14 10.03 22.69
CA LEU A 257 -24.52 10.51 22.57
C LEU A 257 -24.91 10.75 21.12
N CYS A 258 -24.02 11.32 20.30
CA CYS A 258 -24.30 11.53 18.89
C CYS A 258 -24.46 10.19 18.16
N TRP A 259 -23.62 9.20 18.47
CA TRP A 259 -23.78 7.84 17.97
C TRP A 259 -25.11 7.20 18.41
N ALA A 260 -25.45 7.28 19.69
CA ALA A 260 -26.66 6.67 20.24
C ALA A 260 -27.93 7.34 19.69
N LEU A 261 -27.96 8.68 19.62
CA LEU A 261 -29.09 9.44 19.09
C LEU A 261 -29.27 9.22 17.59
N SER A 262 -28.18 9.26 16.81
CA SER A 262 -28.24 9.00 15.37
C SER A 262 -28.69 7.56 15.08
N THR A 263 -28.14 6.57 15.77
CA THR A 263 -28.53 5.16 15.62
C THR A 263 -29.99 4.95 16.00
N THR A 264 -30.44 5.51 17.13
CA THR A 264 -31.84 5.38 17.59
C THR A 264 -32.82 6.03 16.61
N TYR A 265 -32.48 7.22 16.09
CA TYR A 265 -33.27 7.89 15.06
C TYR A 265 -33.36 7.07 13.77
N LEU A 266 -32.25 6.50 13.32
CA LEU A 266 -32.19 5.69 12.11
C LEU A 266 -32.92 4.35 12.28
N VAL A 267 -32.87 3.71 13.44
CA VAL A 267 -33.65 2.50 13.74
C VAL A 267 -35.14 2.80 13.66
N TYR A 268 -35.57 3.95 14.20
CA TYR A 268 -36.96 4.38 14.10
C TYR A 268 -37.39 4.70 12.67
N SER A 269 -36.49 5.26 11.85
CA SER A 269 -36.83 5.69 10.49
C SER A 269 -36.71 4.60 9.42
N LEU A 270 -35.78 3.65 9.58
CA LEU A 270 -35.46 2.64 8.55
C LEU A 270 -36.08 1.27 8.85
N GLU A 271 -36.61 1.05 10.06
CA GLU A 271 -37.11 -0.23 10.58
C GLU A 271 -36.12 -1.42 10.50
N GLU A 272 -34.89 -1.18 10.00
CA GLU A 272 -33.82 -2.16 9.87
C GLU A 272 -32.63 -1.80 10.75
N PHE A 273 -32.38 -2.62 11.78
CA PHE A 273 -31.34 -2.39 12.76
C PHE A 273 -29.92 -2.34 12.16
N TRP A 274 -29.60 -3.23 11.21
CA TRP A 274 -28.24 -3.35 10.68
C TRP A 274 -27.80 -2.14 9.86
N TRP A 275 -28.66 -1.61 9.00
CA TRP A 275 -28.38 -0.40 8.23
C TRP A 275 -28.33 0.84 9.13
N ALA A 276 -29.24 0.93 10.10
CA ALA A 276 -29.24 2.01 11.07
C ALA A 276 -27.96 2.05 11.91
N PHE A 277 -27.46 0.88 12.33
CA PHE A 277 -26.20 0.76 13.06
C PHE A 277 -24.98 1.15 12.21
N GLN A 278 -24.93 0.73 10.94
CA GLN A 278 -23.85 1.10 10.02
C GLN A 278 -23.82 2.60 9.73
N LEU A 279 -24.97 3.20 9.49
CA LEU A 279 -25.08 4.65 9.25
C LEU A 279 -24.81 5.44 10.53
N GLY A 280 -25.30 4.99 11.69
CA GLY A 280 -25.01 5.60 12.98
C GLY A 280 -23.52 5.58 13.32
N THR A 281 -22.84 4.46 13.08
CA THR A 281 -21.38 4.37 13.25
C THR A 281 -20.62 5.29 12.29
N LEU A 282 -21.09 5.48 11.05
CA LEU A 282 -20.49 6.44 10.12
C LEU A 282 -20.63 7.89 10.61
N VAL A 283 -21.79 8.25 11.16
CA VAL A 283 -22.00 9.56 11.79
C VAL A 283 -21.05 9.75 12.98
N ALA A 284 -20.91 8.74 13.83
CA ALA A 284 -19.99 8.77 14.97
C ALA A 284 -18.53 8.94 14.56
N VAL A 285 -18.10 8.26 13.50
CA VAL A 285 -16.77 8.46 12.90
C VAL A 285 -16.62 9.92 12.45
N GLY A 286 -17.59 10.48 11.73
CA GLY A 286 -17.56 11.89 11.31
C GLY A 286 -17.43 12.87 12.48
N VAL A 287 -18.17 12.65 13.56
CA VAL A 287 -18.12 13.47 14.78
C VAL A 287 -16.79 13.32 15.51
N SER A 288 -16.27 12.10 15.61
CA SER A 288 -14.96 11.86 16.24
C SER A 288 -13.81 12.56 15.51
N LEU A 289 -13.91 12.65 14.18
CA LEU A 289 -12.93 13.36 13.34
C LEU A 289 -13.10 14.87 13.40
N SER A 290 -14.33 15.38 13.42
CA SER A 290 -14.59 16.81 13.54
C SER A 290 -14.24 17.36 14.93
N SER A 291 -14.26 16.51 15.96
CA SER A 291 -13.86 16.89 17.31
C SER A 291 -12.34 17.06 17.48
N GLY A 292 -11.54 16.81 16.44
CA GLY A 292 -10.11 17.10 16.38
C GLY A 292 -9.26 15.87 16.12
N LEU A 293 -8.24 16.04 15.27
CA LEU A 293 -7.21 15.04 15.00
C LEU A 293 -6.12 15.11 16.09
N ASP A 294 -5.66 13.96 16.57
CA ASP A 294 -4.61 13.92 17.58
C ASP A 294 -3.25 14.35 16.98
N HIS A 295 -2.48 15.13 17.74
CA HIS A 295 -1.12 15.52 17.37
C HIS A 295 -0.20 14.29 17.43
N LEU A 296 0.18 13.77 16.27
CA LEU A 296 1.10 12.66 16.14
C LEU A 296 2.53 13.22 16.02
N ALA A 297 3.33 13.03 17.07
CA ALA A 297 4.70 13.55 17.19
C ALA A 297 5.62 13.17 16.02
N ASP A 298 5.44 11.97 15.44
CA ASP A 298 6.20 11.49 14.28
C ASP A 298 5.93 12.31 13.00
N ILE A 299 4.76 12.93 12.88
CA ILE A 299 4.38 13.70 11.70
C ILE A 299 4.77 15.17 11.86
N ASP A 300 4.67 15.74 13.06
CA ASP A 300 5.10 17.12 13.33
C ASP A 300 6.62 17.28 13.23
N MET A 301 7.42 16.27 13.62
CA MET A 301 8.87 16.25 13.36
C MET A 301 9.21 16.44 11.88
N SER A 302 8.48 15.78 10.98
CA SER A 302 8.67 15.91 9.52
C SER A 302 8.26 17.27 8.95
N HIS A 303 7.38 17.99 9.65
CA HIS A 303 6.93 19.33 9.29
C HIS A 303 7.83 20.43 9.87
N VAL A 304 8.39 20.23 11.07
CA VAL A 304 9.31 21.18 11.72
C VAL A 304 10.68 21.20 11.01
N GLU A 305 11.10 20.09 10.40
CA GLU A 305 12.29 20.06 9.53
C GLU A 305 12.06 20.75 8.16
N LYS A 306 10.83 21.21 7.87
CA LYS A 306 10.40 21.72 6.56
C LYS A 306 10.14 23.24 6.59
N SER A 307 11.11 23.99 7.11
CA SER A 307 11.24 25.44 6.91
C SER A 307 12.45 25.79 6.03
N GLU A 308 12.86 24.90 5.13
CA GLU A 308 13.69 25.31 3.98
C GLU A 308 12.74 25.65 2.83
N TYR A 309 12.81 26.92 2.41
CA TYR A 309 12.05 27.48 1.31
C TYR A 309 12.13 26.58 0.07
N GLY A 310 11.05 26.51 -0.69
CA GLY A 310 11.01 25.63 -1.87
C GLY A 310 12.03 26.07 -2.94
N TYR A 311 12.51 25.13 -3.75
CA TYR A 311 13.39 25.37 -4.92
C TYR A 311 12.94 26.53 -5.83
N TRP A 312 11.64 26.82 -5.90
CA TRP A 312 11.07 27.94 -6.66
C TRP A 312 11.04 29.26 -5.89
N GLU A 313 11.01 29.24 -4.55
CA GLU A 313 11.17 30.42 -3.70
C GLU A 313 12.63 30.87 -3.63
N ASP A 314 13.58 29.94 -3.48
CA ASP A 314 15.02 30.26 -3.56
C ASP A 314 15.37 30.87 -4.92
N ARG A 315 14.77 30.37 -6.01
CA ARG A 315 15.01 30.92 -7.35
C ARG A 315 14.23 32.21 -7.64
N ALA A 316 13.08 32.41 -6.99
CA ALA A 316 12.34 33.67 -7.07
C ALA A 316 13.06 34.80 -6.30
N LEU A 317 13.83 34.44 -5.27
CA LEU A 317 14.71 35.36 -4.54
C LEU A 317 16.01 35.67 -5.33
N ASP A 318 16.52 34.70 -6.10
CA ASP A 318 17.70 34.86 -6.97
C ASP A 318 17.39 35.41 -8.39
N ASP A 319 16.13 35.71 -8.70
CA ASP A 319 15.74 36.24 -10.01
C ASP A 319 16.16 37.73 -10.12
N PRO A 320 16.96 38.15 -11.13
CA PRO A 320 17.46 39.52 -11.25
C PRO A 320 16.35 40.58 -11.27
N PHE A 321 15.15 40.22 -11.73
CA PHE A 321 13.97 41.09 -11.70
C PHE A 321 13.47 41.42 -10.29
N MET A 322 13.58 40.50 -9.32
CA MET A 322 13.16 40.74 -7.93
C MET A 322 14.19 41.54 -7.15
N ALA A 323 15.48 41.37 -7.45
CA ALA A 323 16.54 42.23 -6.93
C ALA A 323 16.38 43.68 -7.43
N GLU A 324 16.00 43.86 -8.70
CA GLU A 324 15.76 45.17 -9.31
C GLU A 324 14.46 45.81 -8.79
N ALA A 325 13.42 45.01 -8.51
CA ALA A 325 12.19 45.47 -7.87
C ALA A 325 12.41 45.89 -6.40
N MET A 326 13.24 45.18 -5.63
CA MET A 326 13.61 45.58 -4.27
C MET A 326 14.49 46.84 -4.26
N ALA A 327 15.44 46.97 -5.19
CA ALA A 327 16.26 48.18 -5.34
C ALA A 327 15.45 49.41 -5.78
N MET A 328 14.36 49.22 -6.54
CA MET A 328 13.41 50.31 -6.84
C MET A 328 12.56 50.67 -5.62
N TYR A 329 12.21 49.70 -4.76
CA TYR A 329 11.42 49.96 -3.55
C TYR A 329 12.22 50.74 -2.49
N GLU A 330 13.52 50.47 -2.34
CA GLU A 330 14.40 51.25 -1.44
C GLU A 330 14.64 52.69 -1.93
N ASN A 331 14.71 52.93 -3.24
CA ASN A 331 14.92 54.27 -3.80
C ASN A 331 13.66 55.16 -3.80
N VAL A 332 12.49 54.62 -3.51
CA VAL A 332 11.22 55.38 -3.39
C VAL A 332 10.93 55.74 -1.92
N GLY A 333 11.78 55.28 -0.99
CA GLY A 333 11.68 55.54 0.45
C GLY A 333 12.57 56.66 1.01
N GLU A 334 13.37 57.35 0.18
CA GLU A 334 14.06 58.62 0.52
C GLU A 334 13.39 59.83 -0.16
#